data_AF-A0A346SJ69-F1
#
_entry.id   AF-A0A346SJ69-F1
#
_cell.length_a   1.000
_cell.length_b   1.000
_cell.length_c   1.000
_cell.angle_alpha   90.00
_cell.angle_beta   90.00
_cell.angle_gamma   90.00
#
_symmetry.space_group_name_H-M   'P 1'
#
loop_
_entity.id
_entity.type
_entity.pdbx_description
1 polymer ?
#
loop_
_entity_poly.entity_id
_entity_poly.type
_entity_poly.pdbx_seq_one_letter_code
_entity_poly.pdbx_strand_id
1 'polypeptide(L)'
;MDNLGVARKALSDVAVLGFDSRYAFGTEDETRPIDHLVGAAAGWGGLPFTAASYVIASVAENDGATPHAVTVKDVPVDAFWSITIYNADGYLEPNDMGVNSYNNFTATPDNDGAYPIHFGGCDDDRVNCIPISPGWNYTVRLYEPRAEILDGNWTFPAFEAVD
;
A
#
# COMPACT_ATOMS: atom_id res chain seq x y z
N MET A 1 15.62 -24.22 -7.00
CA MET A 1 15.14 -23.19 -6.05
C MET A 1 16.20 -22.13 -5.81
N ASP A 2 17.49 -22.48 -5.82
CA ASP A 2 18.62 -21.57 -5.58
C ASP A 2 18.64 -20.31 -6.46
N ASN A 3 18.28 -20.41 -7.75
CA ASN A 3 18.26 -19.25 -8.65
C ASN A 3 17.13 -18.25 -8.32
N LEU A 4 16.04 -18.67 -7.66
CA LEU A 4 14.92 -17.79 -7.35
C LEU A 4 15.28 -16.78 -6.27
N GLY A 5 16.02 -17.21 -5.24
CA GLY A 5 16.51 -16.33 -4.19
C GLY A 5 17.49 -15.28 -4.74
N VAL A 6 18.37 -15.68 -5.65
CA VAL A 6 19.30 -14.77 -6.34
C VAL A 6 18.54 -13.73 -7.17
N ALA A 7 17.54 -14.16 -7.94
CA ALA A 7 16.72 -13.26 -8.75
C ALA A 7 15.94 -12.26 -7.89
N ARG A 8 15.33 -12.72 -6.78
CA ARG A 8 14.63 -11.85 -5.83
C ARG A 8 15.57 -10.81 -5.24
N LYS A 9 16.75 -11.22 -4.77
CA LYS A 9 17.74 -10.29 -4.23
C LYS A 9 18.15 -9.24 -5.28
N ALA A 10 18.40 -9.66 -6.52
CA ALA A 10 18.78 -8.73 -7.58
C ALA A 10 17.69 -7.68 -7.85
N LEU A 11 16.41 -8.09 -7.85
CA LEU A 11 15.28 -7.16 -7.99
C LEU A 11 15.18 -6.21 -6.79
N SER A 12 15.36 -6.71 -5.57
CA SER A 12 15.42 -5.87 -4.35
C SER A 12 16.56 -4.86 -4.41
N ASP A 13 17.74 -5.26 -4.89
CA ASP A 13 18.90 -4.36 -5.05
C ASP A 13 18.60 -3.25 -6.09
N VAL A 14 17.89 -3.57 -7.18
CA VAL A 14 17.46 -2.56 -8.18
C VAL A 14 16.41 -1.61 -7.59
N ALA A 15 15.49 -2.10 -6.75
CA ALA A 15 14.46 -1.28 -6.12
C ALA A 15 15.05 -0.17 -5.22
N VAL A 16 16.30 -0.32 -4.74
CA VAL A 16 17.03 0.73 -3.99
C VAL A 16 17.24 2.01 -4.81
N LEU A 17 17.24 1.93 -6.14
CA LEU A 17 17.30 3.12 -7.00
C LEU A 17 16.07 4.03 -6.85
N GLY A 18 15.02 3.53 -6.20
CA GLY A 18 13.70 4.15 -6.16
C GLY A 18 12.93 3.87 -7.45
N PHE A 19 11.61 3.89 -7.33
CA PHE A 19 10.74 3.89 -8.50
C PHE A 19 9.53 4.79 -8.26
N ASP A 20 8.98 5.31 -9.35
CA ASP A 20 7.77 6.10 -9.39
C ASP A 20 6.65 5.26 -9.99
N SER A 21 5.66 4.91 -9.18
CA SER A 21 4.53 4.09 -9.60
C SER A 21 3.73 4.69 -10.75
N ARG A 22 3.85 6.00 -11.00
CA ARG A 22 3.24 6.69 -12.16
C ARG A 22 3.68 6.13 -13.50
N TYR A 23 4.90 5.59 -13.57
CA TYR A 23 5.51 5.09 -14.80
C TYR A 23 5.82 3.59 -14.75
N ALA A 24 5.19 2.87 -13.82
CA ALA A 24 5.42 1.45 -13.61
C ALA A 24 4.59 0.54 -14.54
N PHE A 25 3.41 1.01 -14.96
CA PHE A 25 2.42 0.18 -15.65
C PHE A 25 1.76 0.94 -16.80
N GLY A 26 1.34 0.21 -17.84
CA GLY A 26 0.65 0.74 -19.01
C GLY A 26 1.31 0.33 -20.31
N THR A 27 1.12 1.15 -21.34
CA THR A 27 1.79 1.01 -22.64
C THR A 27 3.26 1.39 -22.55
N GLU A 28 4.04 1.07 -23.58
CA GLU A 28 5.47 1.39 -23.64
C GLU A 28 5.73 2.89 -23.40
N ASP A 29 4.93 3.76 -24.02
CA ASP A 29 5.05 5.22 -23.91
C ASP A 29 4.64 5.79 -22.54
N GLU A 30 3.89 5.03 -21.73
CA GLU A 30 3.46 5.43 -20.39
C GLU A 30 4.46 5.00 -19.30
N THR A 31 5.45 4.18 -19.66
CA THR A 31 6.37 3.58 -18.69
C THR A 31 7.80 4.09 -18.82
N ARG A 32 8.57 4.01 -17.73
CA ARG A 32 10.03 4.21 -17.75
C ARG A 32 10.72 2.88 -17.42
N PRO A 33 11.85 2.53 -18.07
CA PRO A 33 12.40 1.17 -17.97
C PRO A 33 12.67 0.66 -16.55
N ILE A 34 13.22 1.50 -15.67
CA ILE A 34 13.51 1.12 -14.28
C ILE A 34 12.21 1.02 -13.46
N ASP A 35 11.28 1.96 -13.64
CA ASP A 35 10.00 1.93 -12.93
C ASP A 35 9.15 0.73 -13.32
N HIS A 36 9.12 0.39 -14.61
CA HIS A 36 8.43 -0.79 -15.10
C HIS A 36 9.04 -2.08 -14.57
N LEU A 37 10.37 -2.20 -14.56
CA LEU A 37 11.06 -3.38 -14.05
C LEU A 37 10.77 -3.59 -12.56
N VAL A 38 10.91 -2.53 -11.75
CA VAL A 38 10.66 -2.60 -10.30
C VAL A 38 9.16 -2.83 -10.04
N GLY A 39 8.29 -2.10 -10.72
CA GLY A 39 6.84 -2.22 -10.59
C GLY A 39 6.31 -3.61 -10.96
N ALA A 40 6.76 -4.19 -12.08
CA ALA A 40 6.36 -5.53 -12.49
C ALA A 40 6.84 -6.62 -11.52
N ALA A 41 8.00 -6.42 -10.89
CA ALA A 41 8.50 -7.30 -9.85
C ALA A 41 7.72 -7.17 -8.54
N ALA A 42 7.36 -5.95 -8.15
CA ALA A 42 6.62 -5.66 -6.92
C ALA A 42 5.12 -5.98 -7.02
N GLY A 43 4.53 -5.82 -8.21
CA GLY A 43 3.09 -5.91 -8.42
C GLY A 43 2.75 -6.27 -9.87
N TRP A 44 2.90 -7.54 -10.22
CA TRP A 44 2.47 -8.03 -11.53
C TRP A 44 0.98 -7.77 -11.78
N GLY A 45 0.66 -7.23 -12.96
CA GLY A 45 -0.72 -6.90 -13.35
C GLY A 45 -1.22 -5.52 -12.89
N GLY A 46 -0.33 -4.62 -12.47
CA GLY A 46 -0.69 -3.22 -12.24
C GLY A 46 -1.28 -2.55 -13.48
N LEU A 47 -2.17 -1.58 -13.26
CA LEU A 47 -2.85 -0.81 -14.29
C LEU A 47 -2.12 0.54 -14.53
N PRO A 48 -2.31 1.17 -15.70
CA PRO A 48 -1.83 2.53 -15.93
C PRO A 48 -2.23 3.48 -14.80
N PHE A 49 -1.40 4.48 -14.52
CA PHE A 49 -1.60 5.41 -13.40
C PHE A 49 -2.96 6.10 -13.39
N THR A 50 -3.54 6.33 -14.58
CA THR A 50 -4.87 6.94 -14.79
C THR A 50 -6.04 6.01 -14.49
N ALA A 51 -5.82 4.69 -14.49
CA ALA A 51 -6.81 3.68 -14.14
C ALA A 51 -6.68 3.24 -12.68
N ALA A 52 -5.46 3.14 -12.17
CA ALA A 52 -5.18 2.95 -10.76
C ALA A 52 -3.83 3.57 -10.35
N SER A 53 -3.83 4.36 -9.28
CA SER A 53 -2.63 4.94 -8.68
C SER A 53 -2.22 4.16 -7.43
N TYR A 54 -0.90 4.07 -7.18
CA TYR A 54 -0.35 3.22 -6.12
C TYR A 54 0.61 3.99 -5.22
N VAL A 55 0.45 3.85 -3.90
CA VAL A 55 1.48 4.21 -2.91
C VAL A 55 2.01 2.92 -2.32
N ILE A 56 3.29 2.62 -2.57
CA ILE A 56 3.98 1.43 -2.07
C ILE A 56 5.10 1.90 -1.16
N ALA A 57 5.00 1.61 0.14
CA ALA A 57 5.91 2.13 1.14
C ALA A 57 5.92 1.26 2.41
N SER A 58 6.76 1.63 3.35
CA SER A 58 6.80 1.12 4.71
C SER A 58 6.72 2.28 5.70
N VAL A 59 6.50 1.98 6.98
CA VAL A 59 6.47 2.96 8.07
C VAL A 59 7.84 3.14 8.73
N ALA A 60 8.00 4.22 9.49
CA ALA A 60 9.08 4.35 10.47
C ALA A 60 8.82 3.42 11.66
N GLU A 61 9.88 3.04 12.41
CA GLU A 61 9.78 2.17 13.60
C GLU A 61 9.05 0.85 13.29
N ASN A 62 9.42 0.24 12.17
CA ASN A 62 8.78 -0.95 11.63
C ASN A 62 9.26 -2.25 12.32
N ASP A 63 9.07 -2.32 13.63
CA ASP A 63 9.48 -3.44 14.48
C ASP A 63 8.39 -4.51 14.66
N GLY A 64 7.17 -4.25 14.14
CA GLY A 64 6.01 -5.13 14.27
C GLY A 64 5.32 -5.05 15.64
N ALA A 65 5.73 -4.10 16.50
CA ALA A 65 5.18 -3.88 17.82
C ALA A 65 4.63 -2.46 17.99
N THR A 66 5.30 -1.44 17.44
CA THR A 66 4.81 -0.06 17.41
C THR A 66 3.53 0.02 16.58
N PRO A 67 2.39 0.42 17.18
CA PRO A 67 1.15 0.59 16.44
C PRO A 67 1.22 1.82 15.52
N HIS A 68 0.52 1.75 14.39
CA HIS A 68 0.35 2.88 13.49
C HIS A 68 -1.14 3.12 13.20
N ALA A 69 -1.47 4.32 12.76
CA ALA A 69 -2.81 4.65 12.28
C ALA A 69 -2.75 5.56 11.06
N VAL A 70 -3.82 5.54 10.27
CA VAL A 70 -4.10 6.52 9.22
C VAL A 70 -5.58 6.84 9.22
N THR A 71 -5.91 8.14 9.11
CA THR A 71 -7.29 8.59 8.98
C THR A 71 -7.56 8.96 7.53
N VAL A 72 -8.40 8.18 6.85
CA VAL A 72 -8.69 8.35 5.43
C VAL A 72 -10.02 9.08 5.26
N LYS A 73 -10.03 10.18 4.51
CA LYS A 73 -11.25 10.96 4.24
C LYS A 73 -11.19 11.63 2.88
N ASP A 74 -12.35 11.79 2.24
CA ASP A 74 -12.53 12.57 1.02
C ASP A 74 -11.51 12.22 -0.10
N VAL A 75 -11.25 10.92 -0.27
CA VAL A 75 -10.31 10.41 -1.28
C VAL A 75 -10.90 10.66 -2.68
N PRO A 76 -10.22 11.40 -3.58
CA PRO A 76 -10.77 11.80 -4.87
C PRO A 76 -10.64 10.66 -5.91
N VAL A 77 -11.37 9.58 -5.67
CA VAL A 77 -11.51 8.41 -6.57
C VAL A 77 -12.97 8.25 -6.98
N ASP A 78 -13.22 7.79 -8.21
CA ASP A 78 -14.58 7.52 -8.70
C ASP A 78 -15.05 6.09 -8.44
N ALA A 79 -14.11 5.16 -8.21
CA ALA A 79 -14.43 3.79 -7.80
C ALA A 79 -14.22 3.57 -6.30
N PHE A 80 -13.01 3.21 -5.87
CA PHE A 80 -12.71 2.90 -4.47
C PHE A 80 -11.22 3.03 -4.16
N TRP A 81 -10.89 3.08 -2.87
CA TRP A 81 -9.51 2.99 -2.40
C TRP A 81 -9.34 1.75 -1.54
N SER A 82 -8.12 1.21 -1.48
CA SER A 82 -7.80 0.11 -0.57
C SER A 82 -6.41 0.29 0.05
N ILE A 83 -6.27 -0.13 1.30
CA ILE A 83 -4.98 -0.32 1.98
C ILE A 83 -4.79 -1.83 2.15
N THR A 84 -3.64 -2.36 1.75
CA THR A 84 -3.26 -3.77 1.94
C THR A 84 -1.89 -3.86 2.59
N ILE A 85 -1.76 -4.74 3.59
CA ILE A 85 -0.53 -4.96 4.36
C ILE A 85 0.14 -6.26 3.92
N TYR A 86 1.47 -6.23 3.84
CA TYR A 86 2.31 -7.37 3.51
C TYR A 86 3.43 -7.48 4.54
N ASN A 87 3.89 -8.71 4.82
CA ASN A 87 5.05 -8.92 5.68
C ASN A 87 6.37 -8.50 4.99
N ALA A 88 7.49 -8.62 5.69
CA ALA A 88 8.82 -8.27 5.19
C ALA A 88 9.22 -8.97 3.88
N ASP A 89 8.64 -10.15 3.61
CA ASP A 89 8.89 -10.92 2.39
C ASP A 89 7.93 -10.56 1.24
N GLY A 90 7.00 -9.62 1.46
CA GLY A 90 6.02 -9.16 0.48
C GLY A 90 4.78 -10.05 0.36
N TYR A 91 4.49 -10.89 1.35
CA TYR A 91 3.33 -11.77 1.35
C TYR A 91 2.19 -11.27 2.23
N LEU A 92 0.96 -11.62 1.85
CA LEU A 92 -0.21 -11.53 2.72
C LEU A 92 -0.07 -12.57 3.83
N GLU A 93 0.33 -12.13 5.01
CA GLU A 93 0.57 -13.00 6.15
C GLU A 93 -0.75 -13.46 6.77
N PRO A 94 -0.96 -14.77 6.99
CA PRO A 94 -2.09 -15.25 7.77
C PRO A 94 -2.05 -14.68 9.19
N ASN A 95 -3.19 -14.23 9.70
CA ASN A 95 -3.37 -13.77 11.07
C ASN A 95 -4.72 -14.24 11.62
N ASP A 96 -4.87 -14.20 12.94
CA ASP A 96 -6.06 -14.74 13.63
C ASP A 96 -7.35 -13.99 13.28
N MET A 97 -7.25 -12.73 12.83
CA MET A 97 -8.40 -11.95 12.35
C MET A 97 -8.77 -12.29 10.91
N GLY A 98 -7.88 -12.92 10.14
CA GLY A 98 -8.06 -13.18 8.71
C GLY A 98 -8.16 -11.91 7.85
N VAL A 99 -7.63 -10.78 8.34
CA VAL A 99 -7.74 -9.47 7.69
C VAL A 99 -6.35 -8.96 7.33
N ASN A 100 -6.14 -8.63 6.05
CA ASN A 100 -4.90 -7.98 5.56
C ASN A 100 -5.18 -6.68 4.79
N SER A 101 -6.45 -6.28 4.68
CA SER A 101 -6.82 -5.11 3.88
C SER A 101 -8.14 -4.49 4.31
N TYR A 102 -8.22 -3.16 4.16
CA TYR A 102 -9.46 -2.39 4.25
C TYR A 102 -9.64 -1.50 3.02
N ASN A 103 -10.90 -1.21 2.69
CA ASN A 103 -11.33 -0.27 1.66
C ASN A 103 -12.58 0.49 2.13
N ASN A 104 -13.05 1.48 1.37
CA ASN A 104 -14.26 2.25 1.72
C ASN A 104 -15.59 1.46 1.71
N PHE A 105 -15.59 0.17 1.32
CA PHE A 105 -16.76 -0.71 1.46
C PHE A 105 -16.65 -1.67 2.65
N THR A 106 -15.44 -1.99 3.12
CA THR A 106 -15.22 -2.94 4.21
C THR A 106 -14.79 -2.28 5.52
N ALA A 107 -14.28 -1.05 5.47
CA ALA A 107 -13.99 -0.24 6.63
C ALA A 107 -15.25 0.44 7.16
N THR A 108 -15.30 0.65 8.48
CA THR A 108 -16.37 1.38 9.15
C THR A 108 -15.97 2.84 9.32
N PRO A 109 -16.71 3.81 8.75
CA PRO A 109 -16.42 5.23 8.97
C PRO A 109 -16.85 5.68 10.37
N ASP A 110 -16.22 6.74 10.85
CA ASP A 110 -16.66 7.49 12.02
C ASP A 110 -17.85 8.42 11.71
N ASN A 111 -18.30 9.17 12.72
CA ASN A 111 -19.44 10.09 12.59
C ASN A 111 -19.19 11.26 11.63
N ASP A 112 -17.92 11.58 11.34
CA ASP A 112 -17.51 12.64 10.42
C ASP A 112 -17.28 12.10 9.00
N GLY A 113 -17.53 10.81 8.76
CA GLY A 113 -17.34 10.13 7.49
C GLY A 113 -15.88 9.80 7.17
N ALA A 114 -14.97 9.93 8.13
CA ALA A 114 -13.58 9.52 7.99
C ALA A 114 -13.42 8.04 8.37
N TYR A 115 -12.39 7.39 7.86
CA TYR A 115 -12.06 5.99 8.14
C TYR A 115 -10.75 5.95 8.93
N PRO A 116 -10.79 5.90 10.27
CA PRO A 116 -9.62 5.57 11.06
C PRO A 116 -9.28 4.09 10.81
N ILE A 117 -8.08 3.83 10.30
CA ILE A 117 -7.54 2.48 10.09
C ILE A 117 -6.33 2.33 11.01
N HIS A 118 -6.28 1.22 11.74
CA HIS A 118 -5.26 0.92 12.75
C HIS A 118 -4.42 -0.27 12.31
N PHE A 119 -3.15 -0.26 12.70
CA PHE A 119 -2.17 -1.28 12.38
C PHE A 119 -1.43 -1.69 13.66
N GLY A 120 -1.51 -2.97 14.03
CA GLY A 120 -0.96 -3.48 15.29
C GLY A 120 -1.85 -3.22 16.51
N GLY A 121 -1.60 -3.98 17.58
CA GLY A 121 -2.33 -3.85 18.84
C GLY A 121 -3.83 -4.16 18.75
N CYS A 122 -4.24 -5.09 17.88
CA CYS A 122 -5.64 -5.35 17.55
C CYS A 122 -6.42 -6.21 18.58
N ASP A 123 -5.86 -6.43 19.78
CA ASP A 123 -6.45 -7.29 20.82
C ASP A 123 -7.50 -6.56 21.69
N ASP A 124 -7.95 -5.36 21.28
CA ASP A 124 -8.85 -4.47 22.01
C ASP A 124 -10.23 -4.30 21.36
N ASP A 125 -10.58 -5.20 20.42
CA ASP A 125 -11.85 -5.24 19.68
C ASP A 125 -12.19 -3.97 18.87
N ARG A 126 -11.22 -3.07 18.66
CA ARG A 126 -11.45 -1.88 17.83
C ARG A 126 -11.72 -2.26 16.38
N VAL A 127 -12.61 -1.52 15.72
CA VAL A 127 -12.88 -1.71 14.29
C VAL A 127 -11.69 -1.25 13.44
N ASN A 128 -11.64 -1.70 12.19
CA ASN A 128 -10.64 -1.29 11.20
C ASN A 128 -9.17 -1.54 11.61
N CYS A 129 -8.90 -2.61 12.36
CA CYS A 129 -7.55 -2.97 12.77
C CYS A 129 -6.97 -4.11 11.92
N ILE A 130 -5.72 -3.96 11.49
CA ILE A 130 -4.96 -4.99 10.76
C ILE A 130 -3.74 -5.38 11.61
N PRO A 131 -3.57 -6.67 11.96
CA PRO A 131 -2.34 -7.13 12.62
C PRO A 131 -1.10 -6.85 11.75
N ILE A 132 0.03 -6.53 12.39
CA ILE A 132 1.30 -6.24 11.72
C ILE A 132 2.38 -7.23 12.16
N SER A 133 3.43 -7.34 11.36
CA SER A 133 4.62 -8.14 11.65
C SER A 133 5.90 -7.33 11.41
N PRO A 134 7.04 -7.73 11.99
CA PRO A 134 8.28 -6.97 11.83
C PRO A 134 8.64 -6.78 10.35
N GLY A 135 8.97 -5.54 9.96
CA GLY A 135 9.34 -5.20 8.58
C GLY A 135 8.17 -5.16 7.59
N TRP A 136 6.92 -5.04 8.05
CA TRP A 136 5.75 -4.97 7.18
C TRP A 136 5.79 -3.79 6.21
N ASN A 137 5.13 -3.92 5.07
CA ASN A 137 4.96 -2.85 4.10
C ASN A 137 3.50 -2.77 3.66
N TYR A 138 3.14 -1.68 3.00
CA TYR A 138 1.78 -1.47 2.55
C TYR A 138 1.71 -1.05 1.09
N THR A 139 0.58 -1.39 0.48
CA THR A 139 0.15 -0.82 -0.79
C THR A 139 -1.20 -0.15 -0.62
N VAL A 140 -1.23 1.16 -0.86
CA VAL A 140 -2.46 1.90 -1.11
C VAL A 140 -2.77 1.82 -2.60
N ARG A 141 -4.02 1.54 -2.95
CA ARG A 141 -4.53 1.55 -4.32
C ARG A 141 -5.68 2.53 -4.43
N LEU A 142 -5.65 3.38 -5.44
CA LEU A 142 -6.64 4.41 -5.73
C LEU A 142 -7.21 4.10 -7.12
N TYR A 143 -8.42 3.55 -7.19
CA TYR A 143 -9.02 3.09 -8.43
C TYR A 143 -9.90 4.17 -9.05
N GLU A 144 -9.72 4.41 -10.35
CA GLU A 144 -10.30 5.56 -11.07
C GLU A 144 -9.97 6.89 -10.35
N PRO A 145 -8.66 7.22 -10.18
CA PRO A 145 -8.23 8.45 -9.53
C PRO A 145 -8.61 9.68 -10.35
N ARG A 146 -9.10 10.72 -9.67
CA ARG A 146 -9.39 12.01 -10.30
C ARG A 146 -8.13 12.86 -10.48
N ALA A 147 -8.29 13.98 -11.18
CA ALA A 147 -7.22 14.93 -11.50
C ALA A 147 -6.43 15.40 -10.28
N GLU A 148 -7.07 15.51 -9.10
CA GLU A 148 -6.41 15.92 -7.87
C GLU A 148 -5.27 14.97 -7.48
N ILE A 149 -5.44 13.65 -7.65
CA ILE A 149 -4.37 12.65 -7.47
C ILE A 149 -3.40 12.71 -8.65
N LEU A 150 -3.91 12.76 -9.88
CA LEU A 150 -3.08 12.64 -11.08
C LEU A 150 -2.10 13.81 -11.25
N ASP A 151 -2.54 15.02 -10.90
CA ASP A 151 -1.75 16.24 -10.96
C ASP A 151 -0.90 16.46 -9.67
N GLY A 152 -1.08 15.61 -8.66
CA GLY A 152 -0.35 15.68 -7.38
C GLY A 152 -0.83 16.76 -6.40
N ASN A 153 -2.00 17.35 -6.64
CA ASN A 153 -2.62 18.33 -5.74
C ASN A 153 -3.20 17.70 -4.47
N TRP A 154 -3.45 16.39 -4.50
CA TRP A 154 -3.86 15.58 -3.37
C TRP A 154 -2.89 14.42 -3.18
N THR A 155 -2.57 14.12 -1.91
CA THR A 155 -1.72 12.98 -1.53
C THR A 155 -2.41 12.16 -0.46
N PHE A 156 -2.12 10.86 -0.46
CA PHE A 156 -2.67 9.96 0.56
C PHE A 156 -2.11 10.36 1.95
N PRO A 157 -2.95 10.39 3.01
CA PRO A 157 -2.48 10.74 4.35
C PRO A 157 -1.37 9.81 4.81
N ALA A 158 -0.44 10.37 5.59
CA ALA A 158 0.68 9.62 6.14
C ALA A 158 0.20 8.62 7.20
N PHE A 159 0.93 7.52 7.31
CA PHE A 159 0.77 6.55 8.40
C PHE A 159 1.60 7.06 9.57
N GLU A 160 0.98 7.25 10.73
CA GLU A 160 1.60 7.82 11.92
C GLU A 160 1.72 6.76 13.00
N ALA A 161 2.85 6.75 13.72
CA ALA A 161 2.97 5.94 14.93
C ALA A 161 2.02 6.47 16.00
N VAL A 162 1.40 5.56 16.75
CA VAL A 162 0.45 5.89 17.83
C VAL A 162 0.81 5.13 19.11
N ASP A 163 0.49 5.75 20.25
CA ASP A 163 0.70 5.20 21.60
C ASP A 163 -0.36 4.14 21.97
#